data_AF-A0A847GKA5-F1
#
_entry.id   AF-A0A847GKA5-F1
#
_cell.length_a   1.000
_cell.length_b   1.000
_cell.length_c   1.000
_cell.angle_alpha   90.00
_cell.angle_beta   90.00
_cell.angle_gamma   90.00
#
_symmetry.space_group_name_H-M   'P 1'
#
loop_
_entity.id
_entity.type
_entity.pdbx_description
1 polymer ?
#
loop_
_entity_poly.entity_id
_entity_poly.type
_entity_poly.pdbx_seq_one_letter_code
_entity_poly.pdbx_strand_id
1 'polypeptide(L)'
;MKDALTSLVIVAANVWGMASVADGQAAEWAREDYTVPGARLPAQASPDKPLTAEIVDGVFRLADNGSSSGDMLAVARFWCADPTEGAACRAKVKVVRCTGLAGVMLGFSDGVHEDLLTLYEDRIELYRAGLKHAMDTTDAFHEYQVEIRGTDAFVSVDGRQVIAGPGVFTYPAHNGRNHFSFGAGASASQGESLWQWVAWTNGLEAARRKEPVVAGAEHVVIYRQEGVYAPFPTLRWEPPAGQIYVLFSKNTMRTHFETLDSTPGRMTSRDGGRTWQEAGSIPAGLVGPRPEEIATAKDGSRIRIGQNWRRWYPPQRRGEFEGKYAIATPGTYKPGWFAVNSGGWVQRSEDGGKTFEKTDIPELDTYVSCSSPWSYIPLRDGRLLRAFMVLSGPGDSGDVFAAFTRDGRTAETVRVMGDPEEKLRFTEETLVHETSGGAIWMLTRVEGGDDRLWQAVSRDGGRTWSVQKTGVRGHPPSGLVALADGRLVLTYGYRHPPFGIRAVISNDEGLTWDTDHVVVLRNDGAGYDLGYPCSMQLGDGTILTVYYFTDDEQVTHVACTRWRVPGSP
;
A
#
# COMPACT_ATOMS: atom_id res chain seq x y z
N MET A 1 -68.88 -36.61 0.26
CA MET A 1 -69.68 -35.51 0.83
C MET A 1 -68.87 -34.85 1.93
N LYS A 2 -68.49 -33.59 1.69
CA LYS A 2 -68.28 -32.48 2.64
C LYS A 2 -67.22 -32.55 3.76
N ASP A 3 -66.43 -31.47 3.76
CA ASP A 3 -65.79 -30.73 4.87
C ASP A 3 -64.46 -31.27 5.43
N ALA A 4 -63.42 -30.49 5.71
CA ALA A 4 -63.07 -29.09 5.44
C ALA A 4 -61.53 -28.98 5.58
N LEU A 5 -60.88 -28.27 4.64
CA LEU A 5 -59.52 -27.78 4.80
C LEU A 5 -59.56 -26.52 5.68
N THR A 6 -58.76 -26.47 6.74
CA THR A 6 -58.33 -25.20 7.32
C THR A 6 -56.91 -25.33 7.86
N SER A 7 -56.09 -24.42 7.35
CA SER A 7 -54.70 -24.09 7.61
C SER A 7 -54.23 -24.13 9.07
N LEU A 8 -52.99 -24.59 9.30
CA LEU A 8 -52.10 -24.02 10.31
C LEU A 8 -50.64 -24.19 9.87
N VAL A 9 -50.14 -23.22 9.11
CA VAL A 9 -48.69 -23.02 8.92
C VAL A 9 -48.24 -22.16 10.10
N ILE A 10 -47.47 -22.76 11.01
CA ILE A 10 -46.80 -22.04 12.09
C ILE A 10 -45.66 -21.25 11.43
N VAL A 11 -45.90 -19.96 11.18
CA VAL A 11 -44.86 -18.99 10.88
C VAL A 11 -44.15 -18.69 12.20
N ALA A 12 -43.01 -19.32 12.43
CA ALA A 12 -42.08 -18.89 13.47
C ALA A 12 -41.43 -17.58 13.00
N ALA A 13 -41.94 -16.47 13.51
CA ALA A 13 -41.29 -15.17 13.43
C ALA A 13 -40.02 -15.22 14.30
N ASN A 14 -38.87 -15.56 13.71
CA ASN A 14 -37.59 -15.28 14.33
C ASN A 14 -37.31 -13.78 14.18
N VAL A 15 -37.44 -13.07 15.30
CA VAL A 15 -36.93 -11.71 15.49
C VAL A 15 -35.42 -11.77 15.29
N TRP A 16 -34.95 -11.39 14.10
CA TRP A 16 -33.54 -11.07 13.87
C TRP A 16 -33.28 -9.70 14.49
N GLY A 17 -32.97 -9.73 15.79
CA GLY A 17 -32.39 -8.61 16.53
C GLY A 17 -31.14 -9.13 17.21
N MET A 18 -30.04 -8.39 17.05
CA MET A 18 -28.65 -8.73 17.37
C MET A 18 -27.90 -9.41 16.23
N ALA A 19 -26.89 -8.70 15.72
CA ALA A 19 -25.83 -9.26 14.90
C ALA A 19 -25.19 -10.44 15.64
N SER A 20 -25.66 -11.65 15.34
CA SER A 20 -24.99 -12.88 15.75
C SER A 20 -23.94 -13.21 14.69
N VAL A 21 -22.69 -12.88 15.02
CA VAL A 21 -21.52 -13.50 14.42
C VAL A 21 -21.58 -14.99 14.81
N ALA A 22 -21.17 -15.88 13.91
CA ALA A 22 -21.36 -17.33 14.02
C ALA A 22 -20.81 -17.99 15.30
N ASP A 23 -20.04 -17.26 16.12
CA ASP A 23 -19.40 -17.73 17.36
C ASP A 23 -19.94 -17.12 18.68
N GLY A 24 -21.07 -16.41 18.66
CA GLY A 24 -21.70 -15.91 19.91
C GLY A 24 -20.93 -14.79 20.63
N GLN A 25 -19.86 -14.24 20.04
CA GLN A 25 -19.31 -12.94 20.42
C GLN A 25 -20.11 -11.83 19.73
N ALA A 26 -20.55 -10.83 20.51
CA ALA A 26 -21.19 -9.64 19.96
C ALA A 26 -20.22 -8.94 18.99
N ALA A 27 -20.71 -8.52 17.82
CA ALA A 27 -19.89 -7.79 16.86
C ALA A 27 -19.31 -6.53 17.51
N GLU A 28 -18.00 -6.33 17.37
CA GLU A 28 -17.35 -5.08 17.79
C GLU A 28 -17.75 -3.96 16.82
N TRP A 29 -18.19 -2.82 17.34
CA TRP A 29 -18.62 -1.68 16.53
C TRP A 29 -17.63 -0.53 16.65
N ALA A 30 -17.08 -0.10 15.52
CA ALA A 30 -16.45 1.20 15.41
C ALA A 30 -17.53 2.27 15.20
N ARG A 31 -17.28 3.48 15.71
CA ARG A 31 -18.25 4.59 15.68
C ARG A 31 -17.55 5.94 15.58
N GLU A 32 -18.13 6.81 14.76
CA GLU A 32 -17.84 8.24 14.76
C GLU A 32 -19.10 8.98 15.20
N ASP A 33 -18.98 9.71 16.31
CA ASP A 33 -20.09 10.45 16.91
C ASP A 33 -19.80 11.95 16.85
N TYR A 34 -20.63 12.69 16.14
CA TYR A 34 -20.46 14.13 15.94
C TYR A 34 -21.18 14.97 16.99
N THR A 35 -21.99 14.32 17.83
CA THR A 35 -22.77 14.98 18.90
C THR A 35 -21.93 15.31 20.12
N VAL A 36 -20.74 14.71 20.23
CA VAL A 36 -19.84 14.89 21.37
C VAL A 36 -19.01 16.19 21.22
N PRO A 37 -18.74 16.92 22.32
CA PRO A 37 -17.87 18.09 22.29
C PRO A 37 -16.48 17.73 21.74
N GLY A 38 -15.97 18.55 20.81
CA GLY A 38 -14.65 18.36 20.22
C GLY A 38 -14.58 17.28 19.12
N ALA A 39 -15.72 16.81 18.61
CA ALA A 39 -15.76 15.93 17.44
C ALA A 39 -14.97 16.52 16.26
N ARG A 40 -14.21 15.66 15.57
CA ARG A 40 -13.40 16.06 14.42
C ARG A 40 -14.17 15.84 13.13
N LEU A 41 -13.97 16.73 12.17
CA LEU A 41 -14.49 16.55 10.82
C LEU A 41 -13.98 15.24 10.21
N PRO A 42 -14.86 14.39 9.65
CA PRO A 42 -14.47 13.10 9.10
C PRO A 42 -13.71 13.22 7.77
N ALA A 43 -13.90 14.34 7.06
CA ALA A 43 -13.13 14.75 5.90
C ALA A 43 -13.23 16.28 5.71
N GLN A 44 -12.23 16.86 5.04
CA GLN A 44 -12.24 18.27 4.65
C GLN A 44 -12.74 18.41 3.20
N ALA A 45 -13.59 19.40 2.95
CA ALA A 45 -13.97 19.77 1.59
C ALA A 45 -12.81 20.52 0.91
N SER A 46 -12.61 20.28 -0.39
CA SER A 46 -11.65 21.03 -1.18
C SER A 46 -12.16 22.47 -1.34
N PRO A 47 -11.34 23.51 -1.05
CA PRO A 47 -11.80 24.90 -1.09
C PRO A 47 -12.22 25.35 -2.50
N ASP A 48 -11.67 24.73 -3.54
CA ASP A 48 -11.96 25.05 -4.95
C ASP A 48 -13.19 24.31 -5.50
N LYS A 49 -13.84 23.45 -4.70
CA LYS A 49 -15.02 22.69 -5.12
C LYS A 49 -16.28 23.24 -4.48
N PRO A 50 -17.45 23.09 -5.11
CA PRO A 50 -18.74 23.50 -4.57
C PRO A 50 -19.24 22.55 -3.45
N LEU A 51 -18.36 22.21 -2.50
CA LEU A 51 -18.57 21.27 -1.40
C LEU A 51 -18.41 22.02 -0.06
N THR A 52 -19.30 21.78 0.90
CA THR A 52 -19.13 22.25 2.28
C THR A 52 -19.23 21.09 3.26
N ALA A 53 -18.27 21.01 4.18
CA ALA A 53 -18.19 20.00 5.22
C ALA A 53 -17.90 20.69 6.56
N GLU A 54 -18.85 20.65 7.49
CA GLU A 54 -18.76 21.36 8.77
C GLU A 54 -19.45 20.57 9.89
N ILE A 55 -19.00 20.76 11.14
CA ILE A 55 -19.74 20.28 12.31
C ILE A 55 -20.35 21.51 12.98
N VAL A 56 -21.68 21.58 12.98
CA VAL A 56 -22.45 22.67 13.58
C VAL A 56 -23.43 22.06 14.58
N ASP A 57 -23.40 22.56 15.81
CA ASP A 57 -24.30 22.13 16.90
C ASP A 57 -24.37 20.60 17.10
N GLY A 58 -23.22 19.93 17.01
CA GLY A 58 -23.13 18.48 17.21
C GLY A 58 -23.62 17.64 16.03
N VAL A 59 -23.72 18.23 14.84
CA VAL A 59 -24.15 17.57 13.61
C VAL A 59 -23.12 17.82 12.52
N PHE A 60 -22.62 16.75 11.91
CA PHE A 60 -21.83 16.86 10.69
C PHE A 60 -22.75 17.17 9.52
N ARG A 61 -22.60 18.34 8.91
CA ARG A 61 -23.31 18.76 7.70
C ARG A 61 -22.40 18.61 6.50
N LEU A 62 -22.91 17.94 5.47
CA LEU A 62 -22.27 17.83 4.17
C LEU A 62 -23.22 18.34 3.10
N ALA A 63 -22.80 19.37 2.35
CA ALA A 63 -23.50 19.83 1.16
C ALA A 63 -22.59 19.72 -0.07
N ASP A 64 -23.07 18.97 -1.06
CA ASP A 64 -22.52 18.89 -2.40
C ASP A 64 -23.45 19.62 -3.37
N ASN A 65 -22.98 20.76 -3.86
CA ASN A 65 -23.66 21.58 -4.87
C ASN A 65 -23.01 21.44 -6.25
N GLY A 66 -22.06 20.52 -6.40
CA GLY A 66 -21.35 20.30 -7.63
C GLY A 66 -22.07 19.36 -8.59
N SER A 67 -21.55 19.33 -9.80
CA SER A 67 -22.00 18.41 -10.85
C SER A 67 -20.89 18.08 -11.84
N SER A 68 -19.67 18.53 -11.55
CA SER A 68 -18.48 18.31 -12.36
C SER A 68 -17.76 17.07 -11.89
N SER A 69 -16.98 16.45 -12.78
CA SER A 69 -16.15 15.29 -12.42
C SER A 69 -15.27 15.60 -11.21
N GLY A 70 -15.39 14.79 -10.16
CA GLY A 70 -14.65 14.94 -8.91
C GLY A 70 -15.34 15.81 -7.86
N ASP A 71 -16.48 16.43 -8.15
CA ASP A 71 -17.35 17.07 -7.14
C ASP A 71 -18.03 15.96 -6.32
N MET A 72 -17.36 15.49 -5.28
CA MET A 72 -17.88 14.48 -4.36
C MET A 72 -17.07 14.50 -3.06
N LEU A 73 -17.70 14.09 -1.96
CA LEU A 73 -17.02 13.88 -0.68
C LEU A 73 -17.60 12.63 -0.01
N ALA A 74 -17.07 11.48 -0.40
CA ALA A 74 -17.33 10.20 0.25
C ALA A 74 -16.21 9.91 1.26
N VAL A 75 -16.60 9.73 2.51
CA VAL A 75 -15.70 9.29 3.58
C VAL A 75 -15.69 7.76 3.58
N ALA A 76 -14.51 7.14 3.52
CA ALA A 76 -14.36 5.68 3.55
C ALA A 76 -13.58 5.20 4.77
N ARG A 77 -13.93 4.01 5.28
CA ARG A 77 -13.28 3.31 6.39
C ARG A 77 -13.06 1.85 6.01
N PHE A 78 -11.86 1.35 6.28
CA PHE A 78 -11.63 -0.09 6.23
C PHE A 78 -12.38 -0.73 7.39
N TRP A 79 -13.28 -1.64 7.06
CA TRP A 79 -14.05 -2.39 8.04
C TRP A 79 -13.69 -3.88 8.07
N CYS A 80 -12.90 -4.37 7.11
CA CYS A 80 -12.47 -5.77 6.99
C CYS A 80 -13.64 -6.75 7.07
N ALA A 81 -14.74 -6.44 6.39
CA ALA A 81 -15.91 -7.30 6.34
C ALA A 81 -15.54 -8.66 5.76
N ASP A 82 -16.00 -9.73 6.40
CA ASP A 82 -15.85 -11.08 5.89
C ASP A 82 -17.16 -11.50 5.20
N PRO A 83 -17.15 -11.90 3.92
CA PRO A 83 -18.36 -12.30 3.21
C PRO A 83 -19.10 -13.45 3.89
N THR A 84 -18.42 -14.36 4.59
CA THR A 84 -19.03 -15.53 5.23
C THR A 84 -19.61 -15.20 6.61
N GLU A 85 -18.92 -14.39 7.41
CA GLU A 85 -19.40 -13.98 8.74
C GLU A 85 -20.45 -12.87 8.64
N GLY A 86 -20.39 -12.08 7.58
CA GLY A 86 -21.20 -10.89 7.36
C GLY A 86 -20.64 -9.63 8.03
N ALA A 87 -21.22 -8.50 7.69
CA ALA A 87 -20.88 -7.19 8.23
C ALA A 87 -22.11 -6.29 8.28
N ALA A 88 -22.03 -5.23 9.08
CA ALA A 88 -23.11 -4.27 9.18
C ALA A 88 -22.58 -2.85 9.30
N CYS A 89 -23.32 -1.90 8.75
CA CYS A 89 -23.10 -0.48 8.94
C CYS A 89 -24.42 0.21 9.29
N ARG A 90 -24.34 1.31 10.03
CA ARG A 90 -25.50 2.13 10.37
C ARG A 90 -25.13 3.59 10.57
N ALA A 91 -26.09 4.46 10.35
CA ALA A 91 -25.93 5.89 10.51
C ALA A 91 -27.23 6.55 10.95
N LYS A 92 -27.11 7.61 11.77
CA LYS A 92 -28.23 8.48 12.12
C LYS A 92 -28.16 9.74 11.28
N VAL A 93 -29.06 9.83 10.29
CA VAL A 93 -28.97 10.79 9.19
C VAL A 93 -30.32 11.45 8.95
N LYS A 94 -30.29 12.73 8.61
CA LYS A 94 -31.41 13.45 8.02
C LYS A 94 -31.00 13.96 6.64
N VAL A 95 -31.79 13.65 5.62
CA VAL A 95 -31.58 14.17 4.27
C VAL A 95 -32.17 15.57 4.20
N VAL A 96 -31.45 16.49 3.58
CA VAL A 96 -31.96 17.84 3.25
C VAL A 96 -32.29 17.91 1.76
N ARG A 97 -31.44 17.33 0.92
CA ARG A 97 -31.64 17.24 -0.53
C ARG A 97 -30.87 16.06 -1.11
N CYS A 98 -31.40 15.39 -2.12
CA CYS A 98 -30.63 14.41 -2.90
C CYS A 98 -31.17 14.34 -4.34
N THR A 99 -30.42 14.87 -5.31
CA THR A 99 -30.92 15.02 -6.69
C THR A 99 -30.69 13.78 -7.55
N GLY A 100 -29.91 12.81 -7.07
CA GLY A 100 -29.49 11.68 -7.89
C GLY A 100 -28.84 10.55 -7.09
N LEU A 101 -28.47 9.49 -7.80
CA LEU A 101 -27.77 8.33 -7.26
C LEU A 101 -26.57 8.77 -6.41
N ALA A 102 -26.46 8.25 -5.19
CA ALA A 102 -25.37 8.53 -4.28
C ALA A 102 -25.13 10.02 -3.93
N GLY A 103 -26.13 10.90 -4.08
CA GLY A 103 -26.06 12.28 -3.56
C GLY A 103 -25.99 12.31 -2.03
N VAL A 104 -26.69 11.38 -1.37
CA VAL A 104 -26.54 11.02 0.05
C VAL A 104 -26.54 9.49 0.14
N MET A 105 -25.48 8.87 0.66
CA MET A 105 -25.35 7.41 0.63
C MET A 105 -24.66 6.78 1.83
N LEU A 106 -24.94 5.49 2.01
CA LEU A 106 -24.10 4.50 2.69
C LEU A 106 -23.60 3.50 1.64
N GLY A 107 -22.30 3.48 1.36
CA GLY A 107 -21.68 2.50 0.47
C GLY A 107 -20.99 1.40 1.27
N PHE A 108 -21.07 0.16 0.81
CA PHE A 108 -20.52 -0.99 1.54
C PHE A 108 -20.00 -2.06 0.57
N SER A 109 -18.86 -2.64 0.91
CA SER A 109 -18.20 -3.67 0.11
C SER A 109 -17.43 -4.65 0.99
N ASP A 110 -17.61 -5.94 0.78
CA ASP A 110 -16.97 -7.02 1.57
C ASP A 110 -15.68 -7.57 0.95
N GLY A 111 -15.19 -6.92 -0.12
CA GLY A 111 -14.04 -7.37 -0.89
C GLY A 111 -14.38 -8.34 -2.03
N VAL A 112 -15.60 -8.89 -2.04
CA VAL A 112 -16.13 -9.76 -3.10
C VAL A 112 -17.29 -9.07 -3.82
N HIS A 113 -18.21 -8.48 -3.07
CA HIS A 113 -19.41 -7.82 -3.52
C HIS A 113 -19.50 -6.38 -2.97
N GLU A 114 -20.22 -5.52 -3.68
CA GLU A 114 -20.51 -4.15 -3.28
C GLU A 114 -21.94 -3.72 -3.63
N ASP A 115 -22.48 -2.80 -2.85
CA ASP A 115 -23.68 -2.04 -3.16
C ASP A 115 -23.64 -0.71 -2.39
N LEU A 116 -24.63 0.13 -2.62
CA LEU A 116 -24.84 1.38 -1.91
C LEU A 116 -26.33 1.58 -1.66
N LEU A 117 -26.63 2.10 -0.48
CA LEU A 117 -27.94 2.60 -0.10
C LEU A 117 -27.97 4.10 -0.36
N THR A 118 -28.72 4.55 -1.38
CA THR A 118 -28.98 5.99 -1.59
C THR A 118 -30.19 6.42 -0.79
N LEU A 119 -30.07 7.57 -0.11
CA LEU A 119 -31.13 8.21 0.66
C LEU A 119 -31.68 9.39 -0.16
N TYR A 120 -32.77 9.15 -0.89
CA TYR A 120 -33.51 10.20 -1.61
C TYR A 120 -34.52 10.86 -0.68
N GLU A 121 -35.03 12.04 -1.05
CA GLU A 121 -36.03 12.76 -0.25
C GLU A 121 -37.31 11.94 -0.01
N ASP A 122 -37.71 11.12 -0.99
CA ASP A 122 -38.99 10.37 -1.00
C ASP A 122 -38.84 8.84 -0.85
N ARG A 123 -37.60 8.33 -0.76
CA ARG A 123 -37.32 6.90 -0.65
C ARG A 123 -35.88 6.60 -0.24
N ILE A 124 -35.64 5.34 0.11
CA ILE A 124 -34.31 4.74 0.10
C ILE A 124 -34.20 3.67 -0.99
N GLU A 125 -33.00 3.47 -1.51
CA GLU A 125 -32.75 2.55 -2.63
C GLU A 125 -31.40 1.83 -2.49
N LEU A 126 -31.42 0.50 -2.45
CA LEU A 126 -30.26 -0.34 -2.72
C LEU A 126 -30.04 -0.38 -4.22
N TYR A 127 -29.02 0.31 -4.71
CA TYR A 127 -28.88 0.62 -6.12
C TYR A 127 -28.61 -0.62 -6.99
N ARG A 128 -27.59 -1.42 -6.64
CA ARG A 128 -27.21 -2.61 -7.42
C ARG A 128 -28.26 -3.71 -7.30
N ALA A 129 -28.84 -3.89 -6.10
CA ALA A 129 -29.94 -4.80 -5.88
C ALA A 129 -31.25 -4.35 -6.56
N GLY A 130 -31.41 -3.07 -6.89
CA GLY A 130 -32.62 -2.48 -7.46
C GLY A 130 -33.82 -2.46 -6.51
N LEU A 131 -33.60 -2.60 -5.19
CA LEU A 131 -34.66 -2.66 -4.17
C LEU A 131 -34.88 -1.27 -3.56
N LYS A 132 -36.15 -0.91 -3.32
CA LYS A 132 -36.55 0.44 -2.89
C LYS A 132 -37.58 0.39 -1.78
N HIS A 133 -37.60 1.41 -0.93
CA HIS A 133 -38.63 1.63 0.08
C HIS A 133 -39.01 3.11 0.13
N ALA A 134 -40.29 3.41 -0.05
CA ALA A 134 -40.80 4.78 0.01
C ALA A 134 -40.88 5.25 1.47
N MET A 135 -40.32 6.42 1.74
CA MET A 135 -40.35 7.09 3.04
C MET A 135 -39.94 8.54 2.86
N ASP A 136 -40.43 9.45 3.70
CA ASP A 136 -39.85 10.79 3.80
C ASP A 136 -38.52 10.67 4.57
N THR A 137 -37.41 11.07 3.97
CA THR A 137 -36.09 11.07 4.66
C THR A 137 -35.72 12.46 5.20
N THR A 138 -36.59 13.45 4.99
CA THR A 138 -36.39 14.87 5.26
C THR A 138 -37.18 15.39 6.46
N ASP A 139 -38.10 14.59 7.01
CA ASP A 139 -38.91 14.97 8.17
C ASP A 139 -38.06 14.92 9.47
N ALA A 140 -37.28 13.86 9.68
CA ALA A 140 -36.52 13.64 10.91
C ALA A 140 -35.13 13.02 10.67
N PHE A 141 -34.38 12.86 11.77
CA PHE A 141 -33.20 12.00 11.78
C PHE A 141 -33.65 10.54 11.92
N HIS A 142 -33.31 9.71 10.93
CA HIS A 142 -33.58 8.28 10.94
C HIS A 142 -32.30 7.50 11.15
N GLU A 143 -32.40 6.35 11.83
CA GLU A 143 -31.31 5.37 11.89
C GLU A 143 -31.46 4.40 10.73
N TYR A 144 -30.52 4.43 9.79
CA TYR A 144 -30.45 3.48 8.68
C TYR A 144 -29.40 2.43 9.04
N GLN A 145 -29.75 1.15 8.94
CA GLN A 145 -28.85 0.03 9.15
C GLN A 145 -28.87 -0.89 7.94
N VAL A 146 -27.68 -1.24 7.43
CA VAL A 146 -27.48 -2.24 6.38
C VAL A 146 -26.74 -3.43 6.98
N GLU A 147 -27.23 -4.63 6.70
CA GLU A 147 -26.58 -5.89 7.07
C GLU A 147 -26.34 -6.71 5.80
N ILE A 148 -25.12 -7.21 5.64
CA ILE A 148 -24.70 -8.06 4.53
C ILE A 148 -24.14 -9.39 5.03
N ARG A 149 -24.42 -10.48 4.33
CA ARG A 149 -23.79 -11.79 4.54
C ARG A 149 -23.93 -12.64 3.29
N GLY A 150 -22.81 -13.16 2.78
CA GLY A 150 -22.76 -13.90 1.53
C GLY A 150 -23.29 -13.04 0.39
N THR A 151 -24.40 -13.45 -0.19
CA THR A 151 -25.10 -12.71 -1.25
C THR A 151 -26.35 -11.98 -0.76
N ASP A 152 -26.57 -11.91 0.56
CA ASP A 152 -27.77 -11.32 1.14
C ASP A 152 -27.49 -9.88 1.60
N ALA A 153 -28.47 -9.00 1.42
CA ALA A 153 -28.48 -7.64 1.95
C ALA A 153 -29.85 -7.29 2.55
N PHE A 154 -29.84 -6.72 3.75
CA PHE A 154 -31.04 -6.28 4.47
C PHE A 154 -30.88 -4.83 4.89
N VAL A 155 -31.99 -4.07 4.86
CA VAL A 155 -32.01 -2.68 5.33
C VAL A 155 -33.10 -2.50 6.37
N SER A 156 -32.72 -1.92 7.50
CA SER A 156 -33.63 -1.51 8.57
C SER A 156 -33.60 0.01 8.75
N VAL A 157 -34.76 0.58 9.04
CA VAL A 157 -34.94 2.00 9.37
C VAL A 157 -35.58 2.08 10.76
N ASP A 158 -34.94 2.80 11.67
CA ASP A 158 -35.34 2.96 13.08
C ASP A 158 -35.71 1.62 13.75
N GLY A 159 -34.89 0.60 13.50
CA GLY A 159 -35.04 -0.75 14.07
C GLY A 159 -36.06 -1.65 13.36
N ARG A 160 -36.73 -1.18 12.32
CA ARG A 160 -37.66 -1.98 11.51
C ARG A 160 -37.03 -2.33 10.16
N GLN A 161 -36.97 -3.61 9.82
CA GLN A 161 -36.57 -4.04 8.48
C GLN A 161 -37.59 -3.56 7.43
N VAL A 162 -37.09 -2.85 6.42
CA VAL A 162 -37.89 -2.25 5.32
C VAL A 162 -37.51 -2.78 3.95
N ILE A 163 -36.29 -3.31 3.79
CA ILE A 163 -35.85 -4.02 2.58
C ILE A 163 -35.26 -5.37 3.01
N ALA A 164 -35.72 -6.45 2.38
CA ALA A 164 -35.20 -7.79 2.55
C ALA A 164 -34.72 -8.32 1.18
N GLY A 165 -33.43 -8.53 1.04
CA GLY A 165 -32.79 -8.93 -0.21
C GLY A 165 -31.93 -10.17 -0.05
N PRO A 166 -32.50 -11.37 0.16
CA PRO A 166 -31.73 -12.60 0.03
C PRO A 166 -31.25 -12.77 -1.42
N GLY A 167 -29.97 -13.04 -1.62
CA GLY A 167 -29.36 -13.29 -2.93
C GLY A 167 -29.21 -12.07 -3.85
N VAL A 168 -29.38 -10.84 -3.36
CA VAL A 168 -29.33 -9.62 -4.19
C VAL A 168 -27.98 -8.88 -4.14
N PHE A 169 -27.13 -9.18 -3.16
CA PHE A 169 -25.81 -8.56 -2.99
C PHE A 169 -24.76 -9.33 -3.80
N THR A 170 -24.77 -9.11 -5.12
CA THR A 170 -23.98 -9.93 -6.07
C THR A 170 -23.08 -9.11 -6.99
N TYR A 171 -23.14 -7.79 -6.93
CA TYR A 171 -22.33 -6.95 -7.82
C TYR A 171 -20.86 -6.99 -7.38
N PRO A 172 -19.89 -7.31 -8.26
CA PRO A 172 -18.51 -7.46 -7.83
C PRO A 172 -17.92 -6.19 -7.23
N ALA A 173 -17.20 -6.34 -6.11
CA ALA A 173 -16.46 -5.26 -5.48
C ALA A 173 -15.43 -4.67 -6.45
N HIS A 174 -15.51 -3.37 -6.71
CA HIS A 174 -14.61 -2.65 -7.59
C HIS A 174 -13.17 -2.76 -7.07
N ASN A 175 -12.29 -3.38 -7.85
CA ASN A 175 -10.91 -3.70 -7.50
C ASN A 175 -10.77 -4.45 -6.15
N GLY A 176 -11.77 -5.27 -5.79
CA GLY A 176 -11.76 -6.04 -4.54
C GLY A 176 -11.77 -5.17 -3.28
N ARG A 177 -12.25 -3.92 -3.37
CA ARG A 177 -12.29 -3.01 -2.22
C ARG A 177 -13.12 -3.59 -1.08
N ASN A 178 -12.67 -3.40 0.15
CA ASN A 178 -13.38 -3.83 1.35
C ASN A 178 -13.50 -2.64 2.30
N HIS A 179 -14.63 -1.93 2.22
CA HIS A 179 -14.84 -0.70 2.98
C HIS A 179 -16.30 -0.39 3.26
N PHE A 180 -16.52 0.36 4.34
CA PHE A 180 -17.73 1.14 4.57
C PHE A 180 -17.47 2.58 4.14
N SER A 181 -18.47 3.23 3.55
CA SER A 181 -18.39 4.64 3.16
C SER A 181 -19.71 5.37 3.34
N PHE A 182 -19.65 6.69 3.52
CA PHE A 182 -20.82 7.55 3.63
C PHE A 182 -20.55 8.96 3.07
N GLY A 183 -21.61 9.72 2.82
CA GLY A 183 -21.54 11.10 2.34
C GLY A 183 -22.08 11.26 0.91
N ALA A 184 -21.43 12.11 0.12
CA ALA A 184 -21.78 12.38 -1.28
C ALA A 184 -20.82 11.59 -2.20
N GLY A 185 -21.34 10.55 -2.86
CA GLY A 185 -20.57 9.51 -3.52
C GLY A 185 -20.52 9.57 -5.05
N ALA A 186 -21.20 10.52 -5.70
CA ALA A 186 -21.27 10.58 -7.16
C ALA A 186 -21.17 12.01 -7.69
N SER A 187 -20.23 12.23 -8.61
CA SER A 187 -19.96 13.54 -9.23
C SER A 187 -21.09 14.14 -10.05
N ALA A 188 -22.07 13.34 -10.47
CA ALA A 188 -23.22 13.80 -11.25
C ALA A 188 -24.43 14.18 -10.38
N SER A 189 -24.34 13.98 -9.06
CA SER A 189 -25.45 14.13 -8.12
C SER A 189 -25.14 15.20 -7.09
N GLN A 190 -26.13 16.02 -6.77
CA GLN A 190 -26.07 16.96 -5.66
C GLN A 190 -26.75 16.36 -4.43
N GLY A 191 -26.28 16.74 -3.25
CA GLY A 191 -26.84 16.26 -2.00
C GLY A 191 -26.57 17.21 -0.85
N GLU A 192 -27.49 17.26 0.10
CA GLU A 192 -27.25 17.90 1.39
C GLU A 192 -27.78 16.98 2.48
N SER A 193 -26.95 16.75 3.50
CA SER A 193 -27.22 15.77 4.55
C SER A 193 -26.65 16.20 5.89
N LEU A 194 -27.33 15.74 6.94
CA LEU A 194 -27.01 15.99 8.34
C LEU A 194 -26.77 14.66 9.04
N TRP A 195 -25.60 14.48 9.66
CA TRP A 195 -25.17 13.23 10.27
C TRP A 195 -24.92 13.47 11.76
N GLN A 196 -25.62 12.73 12.62
CA GLN A 196 -25.31 12.73 14.05
C GLN A 196 -24.16 11.77 14.37
N TRP A 197 -24.17 10.60 13.73
CA TRP A 197 -23.14 9.59 13.91
C TRP A 197 -23.19 8.54 12.80
N VAL A 198 -22.08 7.82 12.63
CA VAL A 198 -21.96 6.61 11.81
C VAL A 198 -21.31 5.50 12.61
N ALA A 199 -21.63 4.24 12.33
CA ALA A 199 -21.02 3.08 12.96
C ALA A 199 -20.95 1.89 11.99
N TRP A 200 -19.95 1.04 12.17
CA TRP A 200 -19.75 -0.16 11.36
C TRP A 200 -19.13 -1.28 12.18
N THR A 201 -19.37 -2.53 11.79
CA THR A 201 -18.73 -3.70 12.39
C THR A 201 -17.23 -3.67 12.09
N ASN A 202 -16.40 -3.80 13.12
CA ASN A 202 -14.95 -3.81 13.00
C ASN A 202 -14.43 -5.24 12.84
N GLY A 203 -14.23 -5.68 11.60
CA GLY A 203 -13.69 -7.01 11.28
C GLY A 203 -12.17 -7.13 11.42
N LEU A 204 -11.45 -6.06 11.82
CA LEU A 204 -9.98 -6.05 11.81
C LEU A 204 -9.38 -7.13 12.73
N GLU A 205 -9.91 -7.29 13.94
CA GLU A 205 -9.44 -8.31 14.88
C GLU A 205 -9.72 -9.74 14.39
N ALA A 206 -10.87 -9.95 13.73
CA ALA A 206 -11.17 -11.23 13.10
C ALA A 206 -10.20 -11.53 11.95
N ALA A 207 -9.90 -10.53 11.10
CA ALA A 207 -8.92 -10.64 10.02
C ALA A 207 -7.51 -10.95 10.56
N ARG A 208 -7.08 -10.29 11.65
CA ARG A 208 -5.81 -10.59 12.34
C ARG A 208 -5.73 -12.03 12.85
N ARG A 209 -6.83 -12.60 13.34
CA ARG A 209 -6.88 -14.00 13.80
C ARG A 209 -6.78 -15.02 12.66
N LYS A 210 -7.29 -14.69 11.47
CA LYS A 210 -7.18 -15.54 10.26
C LYS A 210 -5.78 -15.58 9.68
N GLU A 211 -5.00 -14.51 9.89
CA GLU A 211 -3.61 -14.38 9.47
C GLU A 211 -2.70 -14.18 10.70
N PRO A 212 -2.50 -15.22 11.54
CA PRO A 212 -1.75 -15.07 12.78
C PRO A 212 -0.27 -14.80 12.52
N VAL A 213 0.33 -13.91 13.32
CA VAL A 213 1.77 -13.67 13.32
C VAL A 213 2.52 -14.97 13.60
N VAL A 214 3.64 -15.17 12.88
CA VAL A 214 4.48 -16.35 13.01
C VAL A 214 4.91 -16.58 14.45
N ALA A 215 4.78 -17.84 14.90
CA ALA A 215 5.10 -18.22 16.26
C ALA A 215 6.56 -17.90 16.61
N GLY A 216 6.78 -17.31 17.79
CA GLY A 216 8.11 -16.94 18.27
C GLY A 216 8.71 -15.68 17.64
N ALA A 217 7.93 -14.89 16.88
CA ALA A 217 8.36 -13.58 16.45
C ALA A 217 8.58 -12.63 17.65
N GLU A 218 9.74 -11.99 17.69
CA GLU A 218 10.07 -10.93 18.66
C GLU A 218 10.01 -9.57 17.94
N HIS A 219 9.11 -8.68 18.36
CA HIS A 219 8.98 -7.33 17.79
C HIS A 219 9.66 -6.30 18.68
N VAL A 220 10.48 -5.44 18.07
CA VAL A 220 11.25 -4.41 18.79
C VAL A 220 11.13 -3.09 18.06
N VAL A 221 10.84 -2.02 18.81
CA VAL A 221 10.91 -0.65 18.31
C VAL A 221 12.38 -0.22 18.33
N ILE A 222 12.90 0.18 17.17
CA ILE A 222 14.29 0.64 17.02
C ILE A 222 14.39 2.13 17.35
N TYR A 223 13.46 2.92 16.83
CA TYR A 223 13.38 4.35 17.07
C TYR A 223 11.93 4.80 16.93
N ARG A 224 11.43 5.58 17.89
CA ARG A 224 10.10 6.18 17.88
C ARG A 224 10.15 7.53 18.57
N GLN A 225 9.56 8.55 17.94
CA GLN A 225 9.40 9.87 18.53
C GLN A 225 8.15 10.52 17.96
N GLU A 226 7.26 11.00 18.83
CA GLU A 226 6.07 11.74 18.42
C GLU A 226 6.45 13.02 17.66
N GLY A 227 5.68 13.35 16.62
CA GLY A 227 5.97 14.48 15.74
C GLY A 227 7.15 14.28 14.79
N VAL A 228 7.81 13.10 14.81
CA VAL A 228 8.87 12.75 13.85
C VAL A 228 8.40 11.61 12.95
N TYR A 229 8.45 11.85 11.65
CA TYR A 229 8.24 10.85 10.62
C TYR A 229 9.57 10.14 10.31
N ALA A 230 9.66 8.83 10.62
CA ALA A 230 10.89 8.06 10.47
C ALA A 230 10.76 6.85 9.50
N PRO A 231 10.87 7.07 8.17
CA PRO A 231 10.68 6.03 7.17
C PRO A 231 12.00 5.44 6.62
N PHE A 232 11.83 4.42 5.77
CA PHE A 232 12.86 3.91 4.84
C PHE A 232 14.20 3.52 5.50
N PRO A 233 14.19 2.60 6.48
CA PRO A 233 15.42 2.16 7.10
C PRO A 233 16.31 1.40 6.11
N THR A 234 17.60 1.44 6.38
CA THR A 234 18.63 0.64 5.72
C THR A 234 19.40 -0.15 6.76
N LEU A 235 19.73 -1.39 6.43
CA LEU A 235 20.42 -2.32 7.33
C LEU A 235 21.88 -2.50 6.93
N ARG A 236 22.76 -2.46 7.93
CA ARG A 236 24.21 -2.70 7.82
C ARG A 236 24.72 -3.48 9.02
N TRP A 237 25.83 -4.21 8.87
CA TRP A 237 26.46 -4.92 9.97
C TRP A 237 27.97 -5.11 9.78
N GLU A 238 28.67 -5.32 10.90
CA GLU A 238 30.07 -5.72 10.93
C GLU A 238 30.21 -7.23 10.65
N PRO A 239 31.08 -7.66 9.71
CA PRO A 239 31.41 -9.07 9.52
C PRO A 239 32.37 -9.62 10.60
N PRO A 240 32.18 -10.86 11.08
CA PRO A 240 30.98 -11.67 10.94
C PRO A 240 29.82 -11.04 11.73
N ALA A 241 28.59 -11.13 11.22
CA ALA A 241 27.35 -10.46 11.69
C ALA A 241 27.25 -10.23 13.21
N GLY A 242 27.96 -9.22 13.71
CA GLY A 242 28.15 -8.95 15.13
C GLY A 242 27.38 -7.72 15.56
N GLN A 243 27.96 -6.54 15.30
CA GLN A 243 27.28 -5.27 15.55
C GLN A 243 26.44 -4.85 14.34
N ILE A 244 25.18 -4.50 14.60
CA ILE A 244 24.17 -4.15 13.60
C ILE A 244 23.95 -2.64 13.63
N TYR A 245 23.72 -2.05 12.48
CA TYR A 245 23.43 -0.63 12.30
C TYR A 245 22.20 -0.44 11.42
N VAL A 246 21.32 0.46 11.83
CA VAL A 246 20.14 0.88 11.08
C VAL A 246 20.20 2.37 10.85
N LEU A 247 20.14 2.80 9.59
CA LEU A 247 20.09 4.21 9.20
C LEU A 247 18.76 4.51 8.54
N PHE A 248 18.17 5.67 8.83
CA PHE A 248 16.87 6.10 8.31
C PHE A 248 16.79 7.63 8.27
N SER A 249 15.75 8.16 7.63
CA SER A 249 15.45 9.60 7.64
C SER A 249 14.57 9.96 8.82
N LYS A 250 14.75 11.15 9.40
CA LYS A 250 13.85 11.77 10.37
C LYS A 250 13.35 13.08 9.81
N ASN A 251 12.05 13.16 9.55
CA ASN A 251 11.40 14.34 8.97
C ASN A 251 10.36 14.88 9.96
N THR A 252 10.09 16.18 9.95
CA THR A 252 8.95 16.81 10.61
C THR A 252 7.69 16.73 9.75
N MET A 253 7.84 16.65 8.42
CA MET A 253 6.74 16.43 7.49
C MET A 253 6.54 14.95 7.17
N ARG A 254 5.30 14.47 7.27
CA ARG A 254 4.91 13.11 6.88
C ARG A 254 4.74 13.02 5.36
N THR A 255 5.86 12.86 4.66
CA THR A 255 5.87 12.78 3.20
C THR A 255 7.02 11.90 2.69
N HIS A 256 6.77 11.19 1.60
CA HIS A 256 7.77 10.40 0.89
C HIS A 256 8.56 11.27 -0.10
N PHE A 257 8.09 12.50 -0.33
CA PHE A 257 8.59 13.36 -1.40
C PHE A 257 9.45 14.51 -0.86
N GLU A 258 9.00 15.25 0.16
CA GLU A 258 9.75 16.39 0.68
C GLU A 258 10.68 15.95 1.82
N THR A 259 12.00 15.97 1.59
CA THR A 259 13.00 15.39 2.51
C THR A 259 14.03 16.42 2.95
N LEU A 260 13.61 17.66 3.22
CA LEU A 260 14.51 18.83 3.31
C LEU A 260 14.93 19.10 4.74
N ASP A 261 13.96 18.88 5.62
CA ASP A 261 14.04 18.72 7.06
C ASP A 261 14.62 17.35 7.45
N SER A 262 14.86 16.46 6.48
CA SER A 262 15.39 15.12 6.72
C SER A 262 16.75 15.19 7.41
N THR A 263 16.77 14.80 8.67
CA THR A 263 18.00 14.55 9.43
C THR A 263 18.26 13.04 9.51
N PRO A 264 19.52 12.59 9.61
CA PRO A 264 19.81 11.17 9.69
C PRO A 264 19.48 10.60 11.08
N GLY A 265 18.72 9.50 11.11
CA GLY A 265 18.62 8.60 12.25
C GLY A 265 19.63 7.46 12.13
N ARG A 266 20.29 7.10 13.23
CA ARG A 266 21.33 6.07 13.27
C ARG A 266 21.24 5.30 14.58
N MET A 267 20.88 4.03 14.50
CA MET A 267 20.74 3.15 15.66
C MET A 267 21.67 1.95 15.51
N THR A 268 22.17 1.42 16.63
CA THR A 268 23.02 0.23 16.65
C THR A 268 22.59 -0.77 17.71
N SER A 269 22.82 -2.04 17.43
CA SER A 269 22.52 -3.17 18.31
C SER A 269 23.70 -4.15 18.37
N ARG A 270 23.91 -4.78 19.54
CA ARG A 270 24.96 -5.78 19.79
C ARG A 270 24.42 -7.15 20.22
N ASP A 271 23.10 -7.29 20.32
CA ASP A 271 22.41 -8.46 20.89
C ASP A 271 21.44 -9.11 19.90
N GLY A 272 21.74 -8.96 18.60
CA GLY A 272 20.93 -9.51 17.51
C GLY A 272 19.65 -8.71 17.25
N GLY A 273 19.64 -7.41 17.56
CA GLY A 273 18.51 -6.52 17.28
C GLY A 273 17.45 -6.46 18.38
N ARG A 274 17.76 -6.91 19.61
CA ARG A 274 16.83 -6.87 20.75
C ARG A 274 16.85 -5.54 21.49
N THR A 275 18.02 -4.94 21.60
CA THR A 275 18.19 -3.60 22.16
C THR A 275 18.90 -2.69 21.17
N TRP A 276 18.53 -1.41 21.19
CA TRP A 276 19.03 -0.40 20.27
C TRP A 276 19.40 0.86 21.01
N GLN A 277 20.49 1.49 20.57
CA GLN A 277 20.94 2.78 21.06
C GLN A 277 21.39 3.65 19.89
N GLU A 278 21.41 4.98 20.09
CA GLU A 278 21.91 5.90 19.07
C GLU A 278 23.39 5.65 18.78
N ALA A 279 23.74 5.63 17.49
CA ALA A 279 25.12 5.51 17.03
C ALA A 279 25.68 6.90 16.70
N GLY A 280 26.71 7.33 17.43
CA GLY A 280 27.38 8.61 17.17
C GLY A 280 28.03 8.68 15.77
N SER A 281 28.53 7.55 15.28
CA SER A 281 29.11 7.39 13.95
C SER A 281 28.82 6.00 13.37
N ILE A 282 29.02 5.87 12.06
CA ILE A 282 28.89 4.61 11.33
C ILE A 282 30.30 4.16 10.94
N PRO A 283 30.77 2.97 11.37
CA PRO A 283 32.08 2.45 10.99
C PRO A 283 32.24 2.31 9.47
N ALA A 284 33.48 2.35 9.01
CA ALA A 284 33.82 1.92 7.65
C ALA A 284 33.79 0.39 7.55
N GLY A 285 33.62 -0.14 6.33
CA GLY A 285 33.70 -1.59 6.07
C GLY A 285 32.46 -2.40 6.48
N LEU A 286 31.36 -1.74 6.84
CA LEU A 286 30.09 -2.42 7.05
C LEU A 286 29.56 -3.01 5.75
N VAL A 287 28.99 -4.20 5.84
CA VAL A 287 28.26 -4.83 4.73
C VAL A 287 26.75 -4.66 4.95
N GLY A 288 25.95 -5.00 3.96
CA GLY A 288 24.49 -4.99 4.07
C GLY A 288 23.85 -5.99 3.12
N PRO A 289 22.50 -6.03 3.07
CA PRO A 289 21.77 -6.98 2.23
C PRO A 289 21.85 -6.63 0.74
N ARG A 290 22.35 -5.43 0.42
CA ARG A 290 22.56 -4.94 -0.94
C ARG A 290 24.02 -5.13 -1.33
N PRO A 291 24.32 -5.51 -2.59
CA PRO A 291 25.69 -5.45 -3.10
C PRO A 291 26.30 -4.05 -2.97
N GLU A 292 27.62 -3.94 -3.07
CA GLU A 292 28.24 -2.62 -3.18
C GLU A 292 27.87 -1.96 -4.52
N GLU A 293 27.53 -0.67 -4.50
CA GLU A 293 27.16 0.07 -5.71
C GLU A 293 28.32 0.26 -6.69
N ILE A 294 29.56 0.10 -6.22
CA ILE A 294 30.78 0.22 -7.00
C ILE A 294 31.37 -1.18 -7.15
N ALA A 295 31.39 -1.70 -8.38
CA ALA A 295 31.98 -2.98 -8.70
C ALA A 295 33.43 -2.82 -9.19
N THR A 296 34.23 -3.89 -9.08
CA THR A 296 35.56 -3.96 -9.69
C THR A 296 35.46 -4.71 -11.01
N ALA A 297 35.79 -4.06 -12.12
CA ALA A 297 35.89 -4.72 -13.41
C ALA A 297 37.12 -5.63 -13.50
N LYS A 298 37.19 -6.47 -14.53
CA LYS A 298 38.28 -7.47 -14.72
C LYS A 298 39.68 -6.85 -14.77
N ASP A 299 39.80 -5.61 -15.23
CA ASP A 299 41.07 -4.88 -15.32
C ASP A 299 41.44 -4.12 -14.03
N GLY A 300 40.67 -4.29 -12.95
CA GLY A 300 40.89 -3.64 -11.65
C GLY A 300 40.27 -2.25 -11.50
N SER A 301 39.68 -1.69 -12.57
CA SER A 301 38.97 -0.41 -12.50
C SER A 301 37.70 -0.51 -11.65
N ARG A 302 37.29 0.63 -11.06
CA ARG A 302 36.05 0.73 -10.29
C ARG A 302 34.94 1.27 -11.19
N ILE A 303 33.82 0.56 -11.27
CA ILE A 303 32.72 0.89 -12.18
C ILE A 303 31.38 0.97 -11.46
N ARG A 304 30.46 1.79 -11.96
CA ARG A 304 29.11 1.95 -11.42
C ARG A 304 28.12 2.31 -12.52
N ILE A 305 26.88 1.84 -12.39
CA ILE A 305 25.72 2.40 -13.10
C ILE A 305 24.92 3.23 -12.09
N GLY A 306 24.66 4.49 -12.41
CA GLY A 306 23.94 5.43 -11.57
C GLY A 306 22.74 6.06 -12.26
N GLN A 307 22.00 6.85 -11.49
CA GLN A 307 20.82 7.59 -11.94
C GLN A 307 20.97 9.07 -11.62
N ASN A 308 20.22 9.89 -12.34
CA ASN A 308 20.04 11.30 -12.04
C ASN A 308 18.76 11.49 -11.21
N TRP A 309 18.91 11.49 -9.89
CA TRP A 309 17.81 11.71 -8.96
C TRP A 309 17.68 13.18 -8.57
N ARG A 310 16.48 13.74 -8.74
CA ARG A 310 16.08 15.11 -8.35
C ARG A 310 17.10 16.17 -8.78
N ARG A 311 17.37 16.27 -10.08
CA ARG A 311 18.17 17.38 -10.61
C ARG A 311 17.35 18.67 -10.50
N TRP A 312 17.78 19.57 -9.62
CA TRP A 312 17.07 20.81 -9.29
C TRP A 312 17.47 21.97 -10.21
N TYR A 313 16.47 22.69 -10.72
CA TYR A 313 16.63 23.83 -11.62
C TYR A 313 15.81 25.04 -11.16
N PRO A 314 16.30 26.27 -11.44
CA PRO A 314 15.58 27.48 -11.11
C PRO A 314 14.39 27.71 -12.08
N PRO A 315 13.31 28.41 -11.65
CA PRO A 315 12.07 28.55 -12.41
C PRO A 315 12.25 29.09 -13.83
N GLN A 316 13.24 29.97 -14.05
CA GLN A 316 13.51 30.60 -15.34
C GLN A 316 13.86 29.59 -16.43
N ARG A 317 14.36 28.42 -16.05
CA ARG A 317 14.74 27.34 -16.97
C ARG A 317 13.60 26.37 -17.27
N ARG A 318 12.41 26.54 -16.67
CA ARG A 318 11.31 25.57 -16.78
C ARG A 318 10.94 25.25 -18.24
N GLY A 319 10.92 26.25 -19.11
CA GLY A 319 10.62 26.08 -20.53
C GLY A 319 11.61 25.16 -21.28
N GLU A 320 12.82 24.93 -20.76
CA GLU A 320 13.79 23.98 -21.33
C GLU A 320 13.40 22.50 -21.07
N PHE A 321 12.57 22.25 -20.06
CA PHE A 321 12.26 20.89 -19.56
C PHE A 321 10.79 20.50 -19.73
N GLU A 322 9.90 21.48 -19.80
CA GLU A 322 8.47 21.26 -19.93
C GLU A 322 8.13 20.49 -21.22
N GLY A 323 7.26 19.49 -21.10
CA GLY A 323 6.95 18.56 -22.20
C GLY A 323 8.00 17.47 -22.44
N LYS A 324 9.28 17.72 -22.14
CA LYS A 324 10.36 16.71 -22.23
C LYS A 324 10.43 15.80 -21.00
N TYR A 325 10.23 16.36 -19.80
CA TYR A 325 10.37 15.63 -18.53
C TYR A 325 9.18 15.80 -17.61
N ALA A 326 8.97 14.84 -16.70
CA ALA A 326 8.08 15.06 -15.57
C ALA A 326 8.68 16.10 -14.62
N ILE A 327 7.89 17.11 -14.29
CA ILE A 327 8.30 18.24 -13.46
C ILE A 327 7.77 18.02 -12.04
N ALA A 328 8.69 17.82 -11.09
CA ALA A 328 8.36 17.79 -9.67
C ALA A 328 8.58 19.19 -9.08
N THR A 329 7.51 19.81 -8.55
CA THR A 329 7.59 21.09 -7.85
C THR A 329 7.36 20.86 -6.36
N PRO A 330 8.30 21.19 -5.48
CA PRO A 330 8.13 21.09 -4.03
C PRO A 330 7.18 22.17 -3.52
N GLY A 331 6.40 21.85 -2.49
CA GLY A 331 5.58 22.84 -1.78
C GLY A 331 6.39 23.71 -0.83
N THR A 332 7.41 23.12 -0.16
CA THR A 332 8.15 23.79 0.92
C THR A 332 9.66 23.97 0.65
N TYR A 333 10.27 23.17 -0.23
CA TYR A 333 11.68 23.33 -0.63
C TYR A 333 11.85 24.35 -1.73
N LYS A 334 12.97 25.08 -1.75
CA LYS A 334 13.40 25.93 -2.88
C LYS A 334 12.20 26.53 -3.64
N PRO A 335 11.36 27.37 -3.00
CA PRO A 335 10.09 27.78 -3.59
C PRO A 335 10.26 28.31 -5.02
N GLY A 336 9.44 27.79 -5.93
CA GLY A 336 9.49 28.11 -7.37
C GLY A 336 10.54 27.34 -8.18
N TRP A 337 11.49 26.64 -7.55
CA TRP A 337 12.36 25.70 -8.27
C TRP A 337 11.58 24.42 -8.62
N PHE A 338 12.12 23.67 -9.57
CA PHE A 338 11.59 22.36 -9.93
C PHE A 338 12.71 21.33 -10.04
N ALA A 339 12.35 20.07 -9.97
CA ALA A 339 13.24 18.94 -10.16
C ALA A 339 12.75 18.03 -11.30
N VAL A 340 13.71 17.35 -11.92
CA VAL A 340 13.44 16.25 -12.87
C VAL A 340 14.18 14.99 -12.41
N ASN A 341 13.55 13.83 -12.64
CA ASN A 341 14.13 12.52 -12.42
C ASN A 341 14.25 11.81 -13.77
N SER A 342 15.39 11.99 -14.44
CA SER A 342 15.63 11.38 -15.74
C SER A 342 17.11 11.35 -16.06
N GLY A 343 17.52 10.30 -16.75
CA GLY A 343 18.88 9.97 -17.16
C GLY A 343 19.50 8.92 -16.24
N GLY A 344 20.16 7.95 -16.88
CA GLY A 344 21.12 7.05 -16.27
C GLY A 344 22.53 7.36 -16.75
N TRP A 345 23.53 6.86 -16.05
CA TRP A 345 24.92 7.06 -16.42
C TRP A 345 25.77 5.87 -16.00
N VAL A 346 26.91 5.69 -16.67
CA VAL A 346 28.01 4.86 -16.19
C VAL A 346 29.12 5.74 -15.65
N GLN A 347 29.85 5.21 -14.68
CA GLN A 347 31.07 5.81 -14.16
C GLN A 347 32.18 4.79 -14.11
N ARG A 348 33.40 5.26 -14.34
CA ARG A 348 34.64 4.47 -14.29
C ARG A 348 35.74 5.24 -13.59
N SER A 349 36.51 4.54 -12.76
CA SER A 349 37.74 5.03 -12.15
C SER A 349 38.90 4.11 -12.47
N GLU A 350 40.03 4.70 -12.86
CA GLU A 350 41.28 4.00 -13.18
C GLU A 350 42.36 4.18 -12.09
N ASP A 351 42.07 4.95 -11.04
CA ASP A 351 43.01 5.31 -9.97
C ASP A 351 42.60 4.76 -8.59
N GLY A 352 41.84 3.67 -8.59
CA GLY A 352 41.38 2.99 -7.38
C GLY A 352 40.17 3.67 -6.71
N GLY A 353 39.40 4.48 -7.44
CA GLY A 353 38.20 5.16 -6.95
C GLY A 353 38.45 6.58 -6.45
N LYS A 354 39.60 7.21 -6.75
CA LYS A 354 39.88 8.59 -6.33
C LYS A 354 39.20 9.58 -7.27
N THR A 355 39.23 9.32 -8.57
CA THR A 355 38.53 10.10 -9.59
C THR A 355 37.65 9.18 -10.45
N PHE A 356 36.52 9.71 -10.90
CA PHE A 356 35.58 8.99 -11.76
C PHE A 356 35.26 9.82 -13.01
N GLU A 357 35.42 9.20 -14.17
CA GLU A 357 34.84 9.68 -15.42
C GLU A 357 33.39 9.22 -15.51
N LYS A 358 32.48 10.12 -15.89
CA LYS A 358 31.05 9.85 -16.02
C LYS A 358 30.62 9.98 -17.49
N THR A 359 29.87 9.00 -17.97
CA THR A 359 29.25 9.01 -19.30
C THR A 359 27.76 8.76 -19.15
N ASP A 360 26.92 9.66 -19.66
CA ASP A 360 25.47 9.47 -19.65
C ASP A 360 25.07 8.31 -20.58
N ILE A 361 23.97 7.62 -20.25
CA ILE A 361 23.34 6.57 -21.06
C ILE A 361 22.17 7.23 -21.82
N PRO A 362 22.31 7.55 -23.12
CA PRO A 362 21.33 8.35 -23.85
C PRO A 362 19.92 7.74 -23.85
N GLU A 363 19.83 6.40 -23.88
CA GLU A 363 18.57 5.66 -23.89
C GLU A 363 17.74 5.83 -22.61
N LEU A 364 18.36 6.34 -21.53
CA LEU A 364 17.69 6.61 -20.26
C LEU A 364 17.34 8.09 -20.07
N ASP A 365 17.65 8.99 -21.02
CA ASP A 365 17.19 10.41 -20.99
C ASP A 365 15.75 10.53 -21.50
N THR A 366 14.81 10.02 -20.71
CA THR A 366 13.37 9.88 -21.04
C THR A 366 12.51 10.86 -20.24
N TYR A 367 11.18 10.77 -20.33
CA TYR A 367 10.26 11.61 -19.56
C TYR A 367 10.47 11.44 -18.04
N VAL A 368 10.60 10.20 -17.59
CA VAL A 368 11.13 9.83 -16.27
C VAL A 368 12.02 8.62 -16.42
N SER A 369 13.14 8.59 -15.73
CA SER A 369 13.85 7.34 -15.46
C SER A 369 14.42 7.32 -14.04
N CYS A 370 14.06 6.27 -13.31
CA CYS A 370 14.31 6.10 -11.88
C CYS A 370 14.71 4.67 -11.59
N SER A 371 15.43 4.45 -10.51
CA SER A 371 15.86 3.12 -10.07
C SER A 371 15.86 3.03 -8.56
N SER A 372 15.57 1.86 -8.04
CA SER A 372 15.64 1.59 -6.62
C SER A 372 17.08 1.33 -6.15
N PRO A 373 17.33 1.39 -4.84
CA PRO A 373 18.57 0.89 -4.25
C PRO A 373 18.73 -0.64 -4.32
N TRP A 374 17.74 -1.39 -4.79
CA TRP A 374 17.75 -2.87 -4.88
C TRP A 374 17.94 -3.37 -6.31
N SER A 375 18.07 -2.46 -7.27
CA SER A 375 17.97 -2.78 -8.68
C SER A 375 19.31 -3.13 -9.35
N TYR A 376 20.40 -3.27 -8.59
CA TYR A 376 21.74 -3.48 -9.16
C TYR A 376 22.47 -4.68 -8.57
N ILE A 377 23.19 -5.42 -9.42
CA ILE A 377 24.06 -6.53 -9.04
C ILE A 377 25.27 -6.64 -9.98
N PRO A 378 26.48 -6.97 -9.48
CA PRO A 378 27.53 -7.51 -10.33
C PRO A 378 27.12 -8.93 -10.76
N LEU A 379 27.20 -9.19 -12.06
CA LEU A 379 26.90 -10.49 -12.66
C LEU A 379 28.16 -11.37 -12.73
N ARG A 380 27.97 -12.69 -12.66
CA ARG A 380 29.06 -13.68 -12.70
C ARG A 380 29.86 -13.65 -13.99
N ASP A 381 29.24 -13.20 -15.08
CA ASP A 381 29.93 -13.06 -16.37
C ASP A 381 30.86 -11.83 -16.42
N GLY A 382 30.87 -10.99 -15.40
CA GLY A 382 31.69 -9.78 -15.26
C GLY A 382 31.02 -8.49 -15.75
N ARG A 383 29.71 -8.50 -16.06
CA ARG A 383 28.92 -7.28 -16.23
C ARG A 383 28.44 -6.73 -14.89
N LEU A 384 28.16 -5.44 -14.83
CA LEU A 384 27.31 -4.80 -13.83
C LEU A 384 25.93 -4.58 -14.47
N LEU A 385 24.87 -4.91 -13.75
CA LEU A 385 23.48 -4.68 -14.13
C LEU A 385 22.86 -3.64 -13.19
N ARG A 386 22.06 -2.71 -13.74
CA ARG A 386 21.10 -1.91 -12.96
C ARG A 386 19.76 -1.79 -13.68
N ALA A 387 18.65 -2.03 -12.99
CA ALA A 387 17.31 -1.84 -13.54
C ALA A 387 16.76 -0.44 -13.23
N PHE A 388 15.93 0.06 -14.16
CA PHE A 388 15.31 1.37 -14.14
C PHE A 388 13.83 1.23 -14.51
N MET A 389 12.94 1.91 -13.80
CA MET A 389 11.64 2.27 -14.33
C MET A 389 11.81 3.45 -15.29
N VAL A 390 11.15 3.39 -16.43
CA VAL A 390 11.21 4.36 -17.52
C VAL A 390 9.80 4.73 -17.92
N LEU A 391 9.49 6.03 -17.89
CA LEU A 391 8.33 6.62 -18.56
C LEU A 391 8.83 7.35 -19.80
N SER A 392 8.19 7.08 -20.93
CA SER A 392 8.49 7.71 -22.23
C SER A 392 7.72 9.02 -22.41
N GLY A 393 6.59 9.20 -21.71
CA GLY A 393 5.79 10.42 -21.77
C GLY A 393 4.71 10.54 -20.68
N PRO A 394 3.94 11.63 -20.68
CA PRO A 394 2.82 11.81 -19.78
C PRO A 394 1.75 10.73 -20.00
N GLY A 395 1.33 10.07 -18.92
CA GLY A 395 0.30 9.02 -18.98
C GLY A 395 0.80 7.63 -19.37
N ASP A 396 2.10 7.48 -19.68
CA ASP A 396 2.76 6.19 -19.83
C ASP A 396 2.63 5.38 -18.52
N SER A 397 2.42 4.07 -18.66
CA SER A 397 2.25 3.13 -17.56
C SER A 397 3.58 2.70 -16.93
N GLY A 398 4.69 2.94 -17.65
CA GLY A 398 6.04 2.67 -17.19
C GLY A 398 6.52 1.28 -17.55
N ASP A 399 7.76 1.25 -18.02
CA ASP A 399 8.48 0.04 -18.37
C ASP A 399 9.70 -0.14 -17.47
N VAL A 400 10.07 -1.39 -17.19
CA VAL A 400 11.37 -1.71 -16.60
C VAL A 400 12.39 -1.96 -17.69
N PHE A 401 13.51 -1.24 -17.62
CA PHE A 401 14.69 -1.41 -18.46
C PHE A 401 15.87 -1.90 -17.60
N ALA A 402 16.75 -2.70 -18.19
CA ALA A 402 18.01 -3.10 -17.61
C ALA A 402 19.18 -2.48 -18.37
N ALA A 403 20.08 -1.81 -17.65
CA ALA A 403 21.34 -1.32 -18.18
C ALA A 403 22.48 -2.27 -17.79
N PHE A 404 23.37 -2.55 -18.72
CA PHE A 404 24.50 -3.48 -18.54
C PHE A 404 25.81 -2.83 -18.97
N THR A 405 26.88 -2.96 -18.16
CA THR A 405 28.22 -2.53 -18.56
C THR A 405 29.28 -3.52 -18.10
N ARG A 406 30.38 -3.65 -18.86
CA ARG A 406 31.56 -4.43 -18.44
C ARG A 406 32.71 -3.54 -17.96
N ASP A 407 32.73 -2.29 -18.41
CA ASP A 407 33.88 -1.41 -18.29
C ASP A 407 33.54 -0.02 -17.73
N GLY A 408 32.25 0.30 -17.55
CA GLY A 408 31.81 1.60 -17.06
C GLY A 408 32.04 2.75 -18.04
N ARG A 409 32.32 2.47 -19.33
CA ARG A 409 32.44 3.50 -20.39
C ARG A 409 31.17 3.61 -21.21
N THR A 410 30.56 2.48 -21.52
CA THR A 410 29.26 2.42 -22.20
C THR A 410 28.33 1.44 -21.49
N ALA A 411 27.04 1.57 -21.74
CA ALA A 411 26.06 0.58 -21.30
C ALA A 411 25.15 0.16 -22.46
N GLU A 412 24.81 -1.12 -22.49
CA GLU A 412 23.70 -1.64 -23.29
C GLU A 412 22.41 -1.52 -22.46
N THR A 413 21.31 -1.12 -23.08
CA THR A 413 19.99 -1.09 -22.43
C THR A 413 19.03 -2.06 -23.10
N VAL A 414 18.24 -2.77 -22.30
CA VAL A 414 17.24 -3.74 -22.76
C VAL A 414 15.94 -3.49 -22.03
N ARG A 415 14.83 -3.38 -22.76
CA ARG A 415 13.48 -3.37 -22.18
C ARG A 415 13.17 -4.77 -21.62
N VAL A 416 12.82 -4.84 -20.34
CA VAL A 416 12.61 -6.10 -19.60
C VAL A 416 11.14 -6.46 -19.53
N MET A 417 10.30 -5.53 -19.08
CA MET A 417 8.86 -5.75 -18.90
C MET A 417 8.10 -4.43 -18.82
N GLY A 418 6.79 -4.50 -19.01
CA GLY A 418 5.82 -3.41 -18.87
C GLY A 418 4.42 -3.96 -19.06
N ASP A 419 3.39 -3.13 -18.83
CA ASP A 419 2.00 -3.55 -19.02
C ASP A 419 1.62 -3.46 -20.50
N PRO A 420 1.40 -4.59 -21.21
CA PRO A 420 0.99 -4.52 -22.61
C PRO A 420 -0.36 -3.83 -22.83
N GLU A 421 -1.19 -3.69 -21.79
CA GLU A 421 -2.48 -3.00 -21.86
C GLU A 421 -2.41 -1.53 -21.42
N GLU A 422 -1.28 -1.06 -20.88
CA GLU A 422 -1.08 0.31 -20.37
C GLU A 422 -2.12 0.75 -19.32
N LYS A 423 -2.55 -0.18 -18.45
CA LYS A 423 -3.55 0.04 -17.38
C LYS A 423 -2.93 0.07 -15.98
N LEU A 424 -1.77 -0.55 -15.80
CA LEU A 424 -1.06 -0.70 -14.53
C LEU A 424 0.19 0.17 -14.51
N ARG A 425 0.62 0.66 -13.35
CA ARG A 425 1.81 1.51 -13.25
C ARG A 425 3.01 0.78 -12.70
N PHE A 426 4.06 0.57 -13.50
CA PHE A 426 5.33 0.06 -12.99
C PHE A 426 6.07 1.17 -12.25
N THR A 427 6.72 0.81 -11.15
CA THR A 427 7.46 1.77 -10.31
C THR A 427 8.95 1.43 -10.25
N GLU A 428 9.76 2.33 -9.70
CA GLU A 428 11.20 2.16 -9.61
C GLU A 428 11.63 1.02 -8.70
N GLU A 429 10.77 0.55 -7.79
CA GLU A 429 11.04 -0.54 -6.84
C GLU A 429 11.13 -1.90 -7.50
N THR A 430 12.25 -2.10 -8.19
CA THR A 430 12.69 -3.35 -8.80
C THR A 430 13.84 -3.94 -8.00
N LEU A 431 13.72 -5.22 -7.62
CA LEU A 431 14.75 -6.06 -7.03
C LEU A 431 15.35 -6.95 -8.12
N VAL A 432 16.66 -7.15 -8.11
CA VAL A 432 17.37 -8.02 -9.07
C VAL A 432 18.21 -9.07 -8.35
N HIS A 433 18.25 -10.28 -8.90
CA HIS A 433 19.09 -11.37 -8.42
C HIS A 433 19.58 -12.25 -9.58
N GLU A 434 20.76 -12.85 -9.41
CA GLU A 434 21.30 -13.88 -10.31
C GLU A 434 21.43 -15.19 -9.53
N THR A 435 20.76 -16.23 -10.00
CA THR A 435 20.80 -17.58 -9.42
C THR A 435 22.17 -18.23 -9.58
N SER A 436 22.46 -19.26 -8.79
CA SER A 436 23.65 -20.09 -8.95
C SER A 436 23.74 -20.78 -10.33
N GLY A 437 22.62 -20.95 -11.03
CA GLY A 437 22.54 -21.44 -12.41
C GLY A 437 22.77 -20.37 -13.49
N GLY A 438 22.92 -19.09 -13.12
CA GLY A 438 23.13 -17.98 -14.07
C GLY A 438 21.86 -17.42 -14.69
N ALA A 439 20.68 -17.87 -14.27
CA ALA A 439 19.43 -17.18 -14.59
C ALA A 439 19.35 -15.88 -13.79
N ILE A 440 18.90 -14.80 -14.43
CA ILE A 440 18.69 -13.49 -13.80
C ILE A 440 17.19 -13.29 -13.68
N TRP A 441 16.72 -12.85 -12.52
CA TRP A 441 15.34 -12.41 -12.37
C TRP A 441 15.23 -11.02 -11.79
N MET A 442 14.14 -10.34 -12.15
CA MET A 442 13.73 -9.05 -11.62
C MET A 442 12.34 -9.18 -11.01
N LEU A 443 12.10 -8.53 -9.88
CA LEU A 443 10.80 -8.49 -9.21
C LEU A 443 10.43 -7.04 -8.91
N THR A 444 9.28 -6.59 -9.41
CA THR A 444 8.92 -5.16 -9.44
C THR A 444 7.55 -4.90 -8.85
N ARG A 445 7.44 -3.78 -8.11
CA ARG A 445 6.18 -3.21 -7.65
C ARG A 445 5.39 -2.63 -8.84
N VAL A 446 4.09 -2.93 -8.85
CA VAL A 446 3.15 -2.45 -9.87
C VAL A 446 1.89 -1.92 -9.19
N GLU A 447 1.49 -0.70 -9.51
CA GLU A 447 0.29 -0.04 -8.98
C GLU A 447 -0.89 -0.11 -9.94
N GLY A 448 -2.09 0.26 -9.47
CA GLY A 448 -3.31 0.30 -10.29
C GLY A 448 -4.04 -1.04 -10.43
N GLY A 449 -3.46 -2.12 -9.94
CA GLY A 449 -4.04 -3.46 -9.95
C GLY A 449 -4.30 -4.03 -8.54
N ASP A 450 -4.16 -5.34 -8.40
CA ASP A 450 -4.35 -6.10 -7.16
C ASP A 450 -3.13 -6.13 -6.24
N ASP A 451 -2.15 -5.26 -6.51
CA ASP A 451 -0.89 -5.12 -5.77
C ASP A 451 -0.01 -6.38 -5.78
N ARG A 452 -0.09 -7.19 -6.84
CA ARG A 452 0.84 -8.29 -7.04
C ARG A 452 2.11 -7.84 -7.74
N LEU A 453 3.24 -8.36 -7.26
CA LEU A 453 4.54 -8.12 -7.87
C LEU A 453 4.63 -8.80 -9.23
N TRP A 454 5.32 -8.16 -10.18
CA TRP A 454 5.63 -8.72 -11.49
C TRP A 454 7.06 -9.21 -11.53
N GLN A 455 7.27 -10.38 -12.12
CA GLN A 455 8.57 -11.01 -12.25
C GLN A 455 8.96 -11.19 -13.71
N ALA A 456 10.19 -10.84 -14.03
CA ALA A 456 10.83 -11.15 -15.28
C ALA A 456 12.00 -12.09 -15.05
N VAL A 457 12.16 -13.14 -15.87
CA VAL A 457 13.25 -14.11 -15.79
C VAL A 457 13.96 -14.22 -17.13
N SER A 458 15.29 -14.06 -17.11
CA SER A 458 16.17 -14.29 -18.23
C SER A 458 17.08 -15.50 -17.99
N ARG A 459 17.24 -16.33 -19.03
CA ARG A 459 18.10 -17.52 -19.02
C ARG A 459 19.26 -17.45 -20.03
N ASP A 460 19.39 -16.31 -20.71
CA ASP A 460 20.38 -16.08 -21.77
C ASP A 460 21.29 -14.89 -21.46
N GLY A 461 21.46 -14.57 -20.17
CA GLY A 461 22.30 -13.48 -19.68
C GLY A 461 21.66 -12.10 -19.86
N GLY A 462 20.34 -11.99 -19.78
CA GLY A 462 19.62 -10.72 -19.79
C GLY A 462 19.24 -10.21 -21.19
N ARG A 463 19.34 -11.04 -22.24
CA ARG A 463 19.01 -10.64 -23.62
C ARG A 463 17.51 -10.74 -23.87
N THR A 464 16.90 -11.82 -23.40
CA THR A 464 15.44 -12.03 -23.48
C THR A 464 14.87 -12.34 -22.10
N TRP A 465 13.59 -11.98 -21.92
CA TRP A 465 12.91 -12.05 -20.63
C TRP A 465 11.52 -12.68 -20.80
N SER A 466 11.25 -13.67 -19.96
CA SER A 466 9.89 -14.19 -19.73
C SER A 466 9.26 -13.43 -18.58
N VAL A 467 8.05 -12.92 -18.76
CA VAL A 467 7.39 -12.00 -17.81
C VAL A 467 6.10 -12.59 -17.33
N GLN A 468 5.86 -12.54 -16.02
CA GLN A 468 4.62 -12.99 -15.40
C GLN A 468 4.28 -12.19 -14.14
N LYS A 469 2.99 -12.12 -13.85
CA LYS A 469 2.50 -11.68 -12.55
C LYS A 469 2.70 -12.80 -11.53
N THR A 470 3.27 -12.48 -10.37
CA THR A 470 3.46 -13.47 -9.29
C THR A 470 2.22 -13.58 -8.40
N GLY A 471 2.16 -14.62 -7.57
CA GLY A 471 1.16 -14.70 -6.49
C GLY A 471 1.45 -13.77 -5.31
N VAL A 472 2.65 -13.16 -5.24
CA VAL A 472 3.08 -12.32 -4.12
C VAL A 472 2.36 -10.99 -4.15
N ARG A 473 1.42 -10.80 -3.23
CA ARG A 473 0.65 -9.56 -3.05
C ARG A 473 1.27 -8.70 -1.94
N GLY A 474 1.66 -7.48 -2.26
CA GLY A 474 2.31 -6.52 -1.36
C GLY A 474 3.60 -5.95 -1.96
N HIS A 475 4.12 -4.87 -1.35
CA HIS A 475 5.27 -4.12 -1.85
C HIS A 475 5.96 -3.27 -0.77
N PRO A 476 7.19 -2.77 -1.02
CA PRO A 476 8.08 -3.14 -2.12
C PRO A 476 8.81 -4.48 -1.85
N PRO A 477 9.37 -5.13 -2.89
CA PRO A 477 10.19 -6.33 -2.75
C PRO A 477 11.62 -5.97 -2.29
N SER A 478 11.79 -5.53 -1.05
CA SER A 478 13.07 -4.95 -0.60
C SER A 478 13.87 -5.79 0.38
N GLY A 479 13.28 -6.79 1.05
CA GLY A 479 13.98 -7.54 2.10
C GLY A 479 14.37 -8.95 1.68
N LEU A 480 15.08 -9.08 0.55
CA LEU A 480 15.62 -10.36 0.10
C LEU A 480 16.81 -10.79 0.95
N VAL A 481 16.81 -12.05 1.41
CA VAL A 481 17.94 -12.67 2.11
C VAL A 481 18.13 -14.10 1.62
N ALA A 482 19.38 -14.46 1.32
CA ALA A 482 19.77 -15.84 1.09
C ALA A 482 20.11 -16.49 2.43
N LEU A 483 19.47 -17.62 2.73
CA LEU A 483 19.71 -18.38 3.95
C LEU A 483 20.88 -19.34 3.77
N ALA A 484 21.51 -19.72 4.88
CA ALA A 484 22.61 -20.68 4.90
C ALA A 484 22.26 -22.07 4.33
N ASP A 485 20.97 -22.42 4.27
CA ASP A 485 20.48 -23.67 3.70
C ASP A 485 20.11 -23.59 2.21
N GLY A 486 20.39 -22.45 1.56
CA GLY A 486 20.18 -22.24 0.12
C GLY A 486 18.80 -21.69 -0.25
N ARG A 487 17.85 -21.61 0.69
CA ARG A 487 16.56 -20.97 0.44
C ARG A 487 16.71 -19.45 0.34
N LEU A 488 15.83 -18.81 -0.43
CA LEU A 488 15.64 -17.37 -0.38
C LEU A 488 14.39 -17.02 0.40
N VAL A 489 14.47 -15.94 1.18
CA VAL A 489 13.33 -15.32 1.83
C VAL A 489 13.18 -13.90 1.29
N LEU A 490 11.98 -13.56 0.86
CA LEU A 490 11.61 -12.21 0.50
C LEU A 490 10.63 -11.67 1.54
N THR A 491 11.06 -10.68 2.32
CA THR A 491 10.14 -9.88 3.14
C THR A 491 9.70 -8.63 2.40
N TYR A 492 8.44 -8.24 2.57
CA TYR A 492 7.82 -7.10 1.88
C TYR A 492 6.74 -6.44 2.77
N GLY A 493 6.38 -5.20 2.44
CA GLY A 493 5.26 -4.51 3.09
C GLY A 493 3.92 -5.05 2.59
N TYR A 494 2.97 -5.20 3.50
CA TYR A 494 1.60 -5.61 3.18
C TYR A 494 0.66 -4.47 3.52
N ARG A 495 0.34 -3.69 2.50
CA ARG A 495 -0.41 -2.45 2.64
C ARG A 495 -1.91 -2.63 2.38
N HIS A 496 -2.40 -3.78 2.84
CA HIS A 496 -3.82 -4.16 2.85
C HIS A 496 -4.17 -4.59 4.28
N PRO A 497 -5.39 -4.32 4.75
CA PRO A 497 -5.83 -4.87 6.04
C PRO A 497 -5.75 -6.42 6.05
N PRO A 498 -5.24 -7.04 7.14
CA PRO A 498 -4.59 -6.41 8.28
C PRO A 498 -3.16 -5.97 7.93
N PHE A 499 -2.93 -4.65 7.99
CA PHE A 499 -1.70 -4.02 7.51
C PHE A 499 -0.47 -4.54 8.26
N GLY A 500 0.66 -4.68 7.57
CA GLY A 500 1.94 -4.90 8.22
C GLY A 500 3.01 -5.48 7.32
N ILE A 501 3.72 -6.51 7.78
CA ILE A 501 4.89 -7.08 7.11
C ILE A 501 4.65 -8.57 6.87
N ARG A 502 5.01 -9.04 5.68
CA ARG A 502 4.88 -10.44 5.26
C ARG A 502 6.20 -10.95 4.71
N ALA A 503 6.33 -12.28 4.61
CA ALA A 503 7.43 -12.93 3.94
C ALA A 503 6.95 -14.13 3.11
N VAL A 504 7.64 -14.39 2.01
CA VAL A 504 7.50 -15.62 1.20
C VAL A 504 8.85 -16.29 1.06
N ILE A 505 8.83 -17.61 0.90
CA ILE A 505 10.04 -18.43 0.76
C ILE A 505 10.14 -18.93 -0.68
N SER A 506 11.36 -19.02 -1.18
CA SER A 506 11.68 -19.70 -2.42
C SER A 506 12.70 -20.80 -2.17
N ASN A 507 12.44 -21.97 -2.75
CA ASN A 507 13.32 -23.15 -2.70
C ASN A 507 14.16 -23.31 -3.98
N ASP A 508 14.00 -22.41 -4.96
CA ASP A 508 14.62 -22.46 -6.28
C ASP A 508 15.29 -21.12 -6.65
N GLU A 509 15.91 -20.49 -5.65
CA GLU A 509 16.65 -19.23 -5.78
C GLU A 509 15.82 -18.07 -6.35
N GLY A 510 14.53 -18.01 -6.04
CA GLY A 510 13.62 -16.91 -6.38
C GLY A 510 12.95 -17.06 -7.74
N LEU A 511 13.06 -18.22 -8.40
CA LEU A 511 12.34 -18.48 -9.65
C LEU A 511 10.83 -18.72 -9.40
N THR A 512 10.48 -19.26 -8.23
CA THR A 512 9.11 -19.39 -7.73
C THR A 512 9.03 -18.99 -6.25
N TRP A 513 7.83 -18.62 -5.80
CA TRP A 513 7.55 -18.18 -4.43
C TRP A 513 6.40 -18.99 -3.84
N ASP A 514 6.58 -19.50 -2.61
CA ASP A 514 5.53 -20.21 -1.88
C ASP A 514 4.51 -19.21 -1.32
N THR A 515 3.46 -18.97 -2.10
CA THR A 515 2.36 -18.06 -1.75
C THR A 515 1.21 -18.75 -1.04
N ASP A 516 1.25 -20.08 -0.92
CA ASP A 516 0.27 -20.84 -0.15
C ASP A 516 0.62 -20.80 1.35
N HIS A 517 1.90 -20.59 1.68
CA HIS A 517 2.40 -20.49 3.06
C HIS A 517 3.07 -19.14 3.35
N VAL A 518 2.34 -18.04 3.08
CA VAL A 518 2.81 -16.69 3.42
C VAL A 518 3.06 -16.57 4.93
N VAL A 519 4.24 -16.12 5.31
CA VAL A 519 4.60 -15.89 6.71
C VAL A 519 4.19 -14.48 7.13
N VAL A 520 3.38 -14.38 8.17
CA VAL A 520 2.95 -13.10 8.76
C VAL A 520 3.96 -12.64 9.80
N LEU A 521 4.65 -11.53 9.56
CA LEU A 521 5.56 -10.95 10.55
C LEU A 521 4.87 -9.90 11.42
N ARG A 522 3.97 -9.09 10.85
CA ARG A 522 3.21 -8.06 11.57
C ARG A 522 1.84 -7.93 10.95
N ASN A 523 0.76 -7.92 11.71
CA ASN A 523 -0.61 -7.69 11.23
C ASN A 523 -1.33 -6.56 12.00
N ASP A 524 -0.55 -5.79 12.76
CA ASP A 524 -0.95 -4.76 13.72
C ASP A 524 -0.62 -3.34 13.22
N GLY A 525 -0.46 -3.16 11.90
CA GLY A 525 -0.26 -1.84 11.31
C GLY A 525 -1.54 -1.01 11.30
N ALA A 526 -1.43 0.28 11.61
CA ALA A 526 -2.58 1.18 11.64
C ALA A 526 -3.01 1.68 10.25
N GLY A 527 -2.22 1.45 9.21
CA GLY A 527 -2.55 1.90 7.86
C GLY A 527 -1.51 1.55 6.81
N TYR A 528 -1.72 2.12 5.62
CA TYR A 528 -0.94 1.86 4.40
C TYR A 528 0.54 2.27 4.52
N ASP A 529 0.85 3.32 5.28
CA ASP A 529 2.18 3.93 5.32
C ASP A 529 3.16 3.16 6.22
N LEU A 530 3.59 2.00 5.74
CA LEU A 530 4.56 1.12 6.39
C LEU A 530 5.35 0.30 5.35
N GLY A 531 6.35 -0.47 5.78
CA GLY A 531 7.05 -1.44 4.94
C GLY A 531 8.52 -1.08 4.68
N TYR A 532 8.94 -1.25 3.42
CA TYR A 532 10.34 -1.16 2.96
C TYR A 532 11.31 -1.98 3.84
N PRO A 533 11.04 -3.29 4.03
CA PRO A 533 11.87 -4.10 4.89
C PRO A 533 13.28 -4.33 4.31
N CYS A 534 14.26 -4.51 5.20
CA CYS A 534 15.60 -5.02 4.94
C CYS A 534 15.84 -6.22 5.87
N SER A 535 16.39 -7.33 5.36
CA SER A 535 16.54 -8.56 6.14
C SER A 535 17.99 -9.06 6.18
N MET A 536 18.37 -9.71 7.28
CA MET A 536 19.62 -10.48 7.39
C MET A 536 19.40 -11.74 8.22
N GLN A 537 20.16 -12.80 7.94
CA GLN A 537 20.21 -13.98 8.82
C GLN A 537 21.27 -13.76 9.91
N LEU A 538 20.89 -14.01 11.15
CA LEU A 538 21.76 -13.98 12.34
C LEU A 538 22.46 -15.34 12.53
N GLY A 539 23.55 -15.34 13.30
CA GLY A 539 24.36 -16.55 13.52
C GLY A 539 23.63 -17.71 14.22
N ASP A 540 22.53 -17.44 14.91
CA ASP A 540 21.67 -18.47 15.52
C ASP A 540 20.60 -19.01 14.56
N GLY A 541 20.62 -18.60 13.29
CA GLY A 541 19.69 -18.99 12.24
C GLY A 541 18.37 -18.22 12.23
N THR A 542 18.13 -17.29 13.16
CA THR A 542 16.99 -16.36 13.07
C THR A 542 17.22 -15.33 11.99
N ILE A 543 16.14 -14.71 11.50
CA ILE A 543 16.15 -13.61 10.56
C ILE A 543 15.80 -12.34 11.33
N LEU A 544 16.59 -11.29 11.17
CA LEU A 544 16.25 -9.93 11.59
C LEU A 544 15.71 -9.18 10.39
N THR A 545 14.46 -8.74 10.46
CA THR A 545 13.80 -7.95 9.42
C THR A 545 13.48 -6.58 9.98
N VAL A 546 14.12 -5.54 9.46
CA VAL A 546 13.97 -4.13 9.84
C VAL A 546 13.04 -3.43 8.84
N TYR A 547 12.12 -2.59 9.30
CA TYR A 547 11.16 -1.87 8.47
C TYR A 547 10.69 -0.58 9.17
N TYR A 548 10.02 0.29 8.44
CA TYR A 548 9.26 1.37 9.07
C TYR A 548 7.78 0.97 9.23
N PHE A 549 7.12 1.55 10.22
CA PHE A 549 5.79 1.13 10.65
C PHE A 549 5.00 2.30 11.23
N THR A 550 3.68 2.34 11.01
CA THR A 550 2.78 3.26 11.70
C THR A 550 1.93 2.48 12.69
N ASP A 551 1.96 2.89 13.95
CA ASP A 551 1.14 2.33 15.04
C ASP A 551 -0.23 3.04 15.16
N ASP A 552 -1.09 2.53 16.04
CA ASP A 552 -2.44 3.06 16.25
C ASP A 552 -2.45 4.49 16.81
N GLU A 553 -1.35 4.92 17.45
CA GLU A 553 -1.10 6.32 17.86
C GLU A 553 -0.66 7.21 16.67
N GLN A 554 -0.65 6.68 15.45
CA GLN A 554 -0.27 7.36 14.21
C GLN A 554 1.19 7.83 14.16
N VAL A 555 2.07 7.24 14.98
CA VAL A 555 3.50 7.55 14.95
C VAL A 555 4.20 6.62 13.99
N THR A 556 4.80 7.21 12.95
CA THR A 556 5.59 6.45 11.98
C THR A 556 7.04 6.33 12.43
N HIS A 557 7.46 5.10 12.71
CA HIS A 557 8.66 4.79 13.44
C HIS A 557 9.43 3.64 12.78
N VAL A 558 10.65 3.37 13.25
CA VAL A 558 11.47 2.25 12.77
C VAL A 558 11.36 1.11 13.76
N ALA A 559 11.13 -0.10 13.26
CA ALA A 559 11.00 -1.31 14.06
C ALA A 559 11.72 -2.49 13.39
N CYS A 560 11.87 -3.59 14.12
CA CYS A 560 12.25 -4.86 13.56
C CYS A 560 11.43 -6.02 14.13
N THR A 561 11.46 -7.11 13.39
CA THR A 561 11.02 -8.43 13.84
C THR A 561 12.19 -9.38 13.75
N ARG A 562 12.46 -10.10 14.84
CA ARG A 562 13.36 -11.27 14.83
C ARG A 562 12.52 -12.54 14.82
N TRP A 563 12.74 -13.42 13.85
CA TRP A 563 11.86 -14.56 13.58
C TRP A 563 12.61 -15.75 12.97
N ARG A 564 11.96 -16.89 12.81
CA ARG A 564 12.48 -18.06 12.09
C ARG A 564 11.52 -18.44 10.98
N VAL A 565 12.08 -18.90 9.85
CA VAL A 565 11.26 -19.58 8.84
C VAL A 565 10.61 -20.79 9.51
N PRO A 566 9.27 -20.94 9.43
CA PRO A 566 8.60 -22.14 9.90
C PRO A 566 9.23 -23.40 9.29
N GLY A 567 9.26 -24.49 10.04
CA GLY A 567 9.60 -25.79 9.44
C GLY A 567 8.64 -26.09 8.29
N SER A 568 9.13 -26.74 7.24
CA SER A 568 8.22 -27.30 6.23
C SER A 568 7.22 -28.22 6.95
N PRO A 569 5.91 -28.17 6.60
CA PRO A 569 4.91 -29.07 7.17
C PRO A 569 5.32 -30.54 7.10
#